data_AF-A0A0R2NTP2-F1
#
_entry.id   AF-A0A0R2NTP2-F1
#
_cell.length_a   1.000
_cell.length_b   1.000
_cell.length_c   1.000
_cell.angle_alpha   90.00
_cell.angle_beta   90.00
_cell.angle_gamma   90.00
#
_symmetry.space_group_name_H-M   'P 1'
#
loop_
_entity.id
_entity.type
_entity.pdbx_description
1 polymer ?
#
loop_
_entity_poly.entity_id
_entity_poly.type
_entity_poly.pdbx_seq_one_letter_code
_entity_poly.pdbx_strand_id
1 'polypeptide(L)'
;MENISKKIYEVLEESCNSCKSNLISLSGGLDSSIIAYFLKEKNPRSVAIISEDFVSTDLTYCQMISKEMKIPLSIYNVPTSIILDAIDNTIKILKNFNDIEIRNNVVMYLAMKWAKENNEKSIITGDGADELFAGYNFLINKPEKELENEIKRLCSIMHFPTQKIGKALGIEIESPFLNQNMIELANQIPTNVKVKEENGKRYGKWILRKTFEKYIPHQIAWREKSPMQEGAGTVGLTNLFESIISEESYVERKLTVEKEDGVVIRSRESMYYYKIFKKMFGSPVDNNSQETCPYCKHEVKNSKFCRMCGAFPI
;
A
#
# COMPACT_ATOMS: atom_id res chain seq x y z
N MET A 1 10.74 1.96 27.82
CA MET A 1 9.71 1.51 26.86
C MET A 1 8.36 2.16 27.14
N GLU A 2 7.90 2.20 28.40
CA GLU A 2 6.62 2.82 28.79
C GLU A 2 6.49 4.29 28.36
N ASN A 3 7.54 5.09 28.55
CA ASN A 3 7.56 6.49 28.07
C ASN A 3 7.42 6.61 26.54
N ILE A 4 8.04 5.72 25.75
CA ILE A 4 7.92 5.72 24.28
C ILE A 4 6.49 5.35 23.87
N SER A 5 5.92 4.32 24.50
CA SER A 5 4.56 3.86 24.18
C SER A 5 3.52 4.94 24.51
N LYS A 6 3.69 5.62 25.65
CA LYS A 6 2.84 6.76 26.03
C LYS A 6 2.91 7.89 25.00
N LYS A 7 4.11 8.31 24.58
CA LYS A 7 4.27 9.36 23.57
C LYS A 7 3.66 8.97 22.21
N ILE A 8 3.83 7.72 21.78
CA ILE A 8 3.21 7.22 20.54
C ILE A 8 1.69 7.32 20.64
N TYR A 9 1.13 6.87 21.76
CA TYR A 9 -0.31 6.93 22.01
C TYR A 9 -0.81 8.36 21.93
N GLU A 10 -0.22 9.28 22.69
CA GLU A 10 -0.65 10.69 22.77
C GLU A 10 -0.58 11.39 21.40
N VAL A 11 0.53 11.22 20.66
CA VAL A 11 0.69 11.90 19.36
C VAL A 11 -0.22 11.29 18.29
N LEU A 12 -0.44 9.97 18.29
CA LEU A 12 -1.40 9.35 17.36
C LEU A 12 -2.85 9.71 17.71
N GLU A 13 -3.18 9.80 19.00
CA GLU A 13 -4.49 10.24 19.47
C GLU A 13 -4.77 11.67 18.99
N GLU A 14 -3.85 12.60 19.22
CA GLU A 14 -3.96 13.98 18.74
C GLU A 14 -4.08 14.04 17.21
N SER A 15 -3.22 13.30 16.49
CA SER A 15 -3.23 13.23 15.04
C SER A 15 -4.56 12.72 14.49
N CYS A 16 -5.09 11.60 15.02
CA CYS A 16 -6.40 11.08 14.63
C CYS A 16 -7.53 12.05 15.02
N ASN A 17 -7.45 12.68 16.18
CA ASN A 17 -8.45 13.66 16.61
C ASN A 17 -8.46 14.92 15.75
N SER A 18 -7.33 15.27 15.14
CA SER A 18 -7.24 16.37 14.17
C SER A 18 -7.85 16.06 12.80
N CYS A 19 -8.10 14.77 12.50
CA CYS A 19 -8.71 14.37 11.23
C CYS A 19 -10.15 14.87 11.09
N LYS A 20 -10.48 15.34 9.87
CA LYS A 20 -11.78 15.91 9.51
C LYS A 20 -12.68 14.90 8.82
N SER A 21 -12.10 13.97 8.08
CA SER A 21 -12.82 12.87 7.44
C SER A 21 -13.54 12.01 8.47
N ASN A 22 -14.74 11.54 8.09
CA ASN A 22 -15.51 10.58 8.87
C ASN A 22 -15.52 9.18 8.22
N LEU A 23 -14.69 8.94 7.19
CA LEU A 23 -14.59 7.65 6.50
C LEU A 23 -13.19 7.05 6.70
N ILE A 24 -13.13 5.81 7.16
CA ILE A 24 -11.87 5.06 7.32
C ILE A 24 -11.76 3.99 6.23
N SER A 25 -10.62 3.92 5.54
CA SER A 25 -10.24 2.73 4.78
C SER A 25 -9.77 1.64 5.75
N LEU A 26 -10.61 0.63 6.00
CA LEU A 26 -10.45 -0.32 7.10
C LEU A 26 -10.10 -1.72 6.59
N SER A 27 -8.81 -2.06 6.56
CA SER A 27 -8.33 -3.39 6.17
C SER A 27 -8.36 -4.41 7.30
N GLY A 28 -8.47 -3.97 8.56
CA GLY A 28 -8.24 -4.85 9.72
C GLY A 28 -6.77 -5.22 9.91
N GLY A 29 -5.85 -4.60 9.16
CA GLY A 29 -4.43 -4.58 9.51
C GLY A 29 -4.16 -3.72 10.76
N LEU A 30 -2.98 -3.89 11.36
CA LEU A 30 -2.57 -3.18 12.58
C LEU A 30 -2.84 -1.67 12.51
N ASP A 31 -2.42 -1.03 11.43
CA ASP A 31 -2.42 0.44 11.32
C ASP A 31 -3.83 1.01 11.22
N SER A 32 -4.65 0.45 10.32
CA SER A 32 -6.06 0.85 10.17
C SER A 32 -6.88 0.55 11.44
N SER A 33 -6.49 -0.48 12.20
CA SER A 33 -7.15 -0.86 13.46
C SER A 33 -6.81 0.09 14.60
N ILE A 34 -5.57 0.59 14.66
CA ILE A 34 -5.16 1.65 15.60
C ILE A 34 -5.94 2.93 15.31
N ILE A 35 -6.06 3.31 14.02
CA ILE A 35 -6.85 4.48 13.59
C ILE A 35 -8.33 4.29 13.98
N ALA A 36 -8.90 3.11 13.71
CA ALA A 36 -10.27 2.79 14.10
C ALA A 36 -10.49 2.90 15.62
N TYR A 37 -9.53 2.41 16.42
CA TYR A 37 -9.60 2.53 17.88
C TYR A 37 -9.69 3.98 18.36
N PHE A 38 -8.86 4.89 17.82
CA PHE A 38 -8.89 6.30 18.22
C PHE A 38 -10.14 7.03 17.75
N LEU A 39 -10.65 6.67 16.56
CA LEU A 39 -11.76 7.38 15.94
C LEU A 39 -13.14 6.87 16.37
N LYS A 40 -13.25 5.73 17.06
CA LYS A 40 -14.54 5.07 17.38
C LYS A 40 -15.57 6.01 18.05
N GLU A 41 -15.13 6.90 18.94
CA GLU A 41 -16.01 7.83 19.65
C GLU A 41 -16.58 8.94 18.74
N LYS A 42 -15.96 9.18 17.57
CA LYS A 42 -16.48 10.08 16.53
C LYS A 42 -17.58 9.43 15.67
N ASN A 43 -17.90 8.15 15.90
CA ASN A 43 -18.83 7.36 15.08
C ASN A 43 -18.54 7.42 13.56
N PRO A 44 -17.31 7.07 13.13
CA PRO A 44 -16.95 7.08 11.72
C PRO A 44 -17.69 6.00 10.95
N ARG A 45 -17.78 6.18 9.63
CA ARG A 45 -18.04 5.08 8.69
C ARG A 45 -16.73 4.44 8.29
N SER A 46 -16.79 3.21 7.81
CA SER A 46 -15.62 2.54 7.25
C SER A 46 -15.96 1.77 5.98
N VAL A 47 -14.95 1.60 5.12
CA VAL A 47 -15.04 0.80 3.91
C VAL A 47 -13.86 -0.17 3.81
N ALA A 48 -14.13 -1.40 3.40
CA ALA A 48 -13.12 -2.39 3.03
C ALA A 48 -13.36 -2.82 1.58
N ILE A 49 -12.30 -2.88 0.78
CA ILE A 49 -12.33 -3.40 -0.60
C ILE A 49 -11.91 -4.86 -0.57
N ILE A 50 -12.77 -5.74 -1.06
CA ILE A 50 -12.55 -7.18 -1.07
C ILE A 50 -12.82 -7.68 -2.49
N SER A 51 -11.87 -8.39 -3.09
CA SER A 51 -12.09 -9.05 -4.37
C SER A 51 -13.13 -10.15 -4.21
N GLU A 52 -14.12 -10.20 -5.10
CA GLU A 52 -15.16 -11.24 -5.08
C GLU A 52 -14.62 -12.58 -5.56
N ASP A 53 -13.78 -12.55 -6.60
CA ASP A 53 -13.30 -13.76 -7.29
C ASP A 53 -11.97 -14.31 -6.73
N PHE A 54 -11.34 -13.60 -5.80
CA PHE A 54 -10.01 -13.95 -5.28
C PHE A 54 -10.00 -14.01 -3.77
N VAL A 55 -9.17 -14.91 -3.22
CA VAL A 55 -9.03 -15.06 -1.78
C VAL A 55 -8.45 -13.78 -1.18
N SER A 56 -9.19 -13.19 -0.25
CA SER A 56 -8.81 -12.02 0.54
C SER A 56 -8.53 -12.44 1.97
N THR A 57 -7.43 -11.93 2.54
CA THR A 57 -7.11 -12.16 3.95
C THR A 57 -7.71 -11.10 4.87
N ASP A 58 -8.10 -9.93 4.35
CA ASP A 58 -8.59 -8.81 5.17
C ASP A 58 -10.04 -8.93 5.59
N LEU A 59 -10.89 -9.64 4.85
CA LEU A 59 -12.34 -9.75 5.13
C LEU A 59 -12.63 -10.09 6.60
N THR A 60 -11.99 -11.14 7.12
CA THR A 60 -12.19 -11.57 8.51
C THR A 60 -11.74 -10.52 9.52
N TYR A 61 -10.62 -9.83 9.25
CA TYR A 61 -10.04 -8.88 10.19
C TYR A 61 -10.75 -7.53 10.18
N CYS A 62 -11.18 -7.04 9.01
CA CYS A 62 -11.95 -5.79 8.94
C CYS A 62 -13.30 -5.94 9.65
N GLN A 63 -13.97 -7.09 9.49
CA GLN A 63 -15.18 -7.43 10.24
C GLN A 63 -14.93 -7.52 11.74
N MET A 64 -13.83 -8.16 12.15
CA MET A 64 -13.46 -8.30 13.56
C MET A 64 -13.27 -6.95 14.24
N ILE A 65 -12.45 -6.06 13.65
CA ILE A 65 -12.20 -4.74 14.24
C ILE A 65 -13.44 -3.83 14.17
N SER A 66 -14.22 -3.90 13.09
CA SER A 66 -15.50 -3.17 12.98
C SER A 66 -16.45 -3.53 14.11
N LYS A 67 -16.60 -4.84 14.40
CA LYS A 67 -17.44 -5.32 15.50
C LYS A 67 -16.92 -4.87 16.87
N GLU A 68 -15.62 -5.01 17.11
CA GLU A 68 -14.99 -4.63 18.38
C GLU A 68 -15.12 -3.13 18.66
N MET A 69 -14.86 -2.29 17.64
CA MET A 69 -14.91 -0.84 17.77
C MET A 69 -16.32 -0.27 17.56
N LYS A 70 -17.31 -1.09 17.21
CA LYS A 70 -18.69 -0.69 16.88
C LYS A 70 -18.75 0.36 15.75
N ILE A 71 -17.83 0.26 14.79
CA ILE A 71 -17.76 1.15 13.63
C ILE A 71 -18.52 0.50 12.46
N PRO A 72 -19.52 1.16 11.86
CA PRO A 72 -20.18 0.68 10.65
C PRO A 72 -19.18 0.38 9.53
N LEU A 73 -19.24 -0.84 8.99
CA LEU A 73 -18.37 -1.30 7.92
C LEU A 73 -19.18 -1.60 6.65
N SER A 74 -18.82 -0.92 5.57
CA SER A 74 -19.24 -1.26 4.21
C SER A 74 -18.19 -2.17 3.59
N ILE A 75 -18.56 -3.41 3.32
CA ILE A 75 -17.72 -4.32 2.55
C ILE A 75 -18.09 -4.14 1.09
N TYR A 76 -17.18 -3.57 0.31
CA TYR A 76 -17.34 -3.49 -1.13
C TYR A 76 -16.68 -4.71 -1.77
N ASN A 77 -17.49 -5.73 -2.05
CA ASN A 77 -17.08 -6.87 -2.87
C ASN A 77 -16.99 -6.43 -4.33
N VAL A 78 -15.82 -6.56 -4.93
CA VAL A 78 -15.54 -6.06 -6.28
C VAL A 78 -15.25 -7.24 -7.21
N PRO A 79 -16.05 -7.44 -8.27
CA PRO A 79 -15.78 -8.49 -9.25
C PRO A 79 -14.58 -8.11 -10.12
N THR A 80 -13.92 -9.12 -10.68
CA THR A 80 -12.69 -8.97 -11.48
C THR A 80 -12.86 -7.97 -12.63
N SER A 81 -14.01 -7.92 -13.29
CA SER A 81 -14.28 -6.96 -14.37
C SER A 81 -14.13 -5.50 -13.91
N ILE A 82 -14.67 -5.16 -12.74
CA ILE A 82 -14.57 -3.82 -12.16
C ILE A 82 -13.14 -3.53 -11.70
N ILE A 83 -12.40 -4.54 -11.22
CA ILE A 83 -10.98 -4.41 -10.89
C ILE A 83 -10.18 -4.09 -12.16
N LEU A 84 -10.43 -4.77 -13.29
CA LEU A 84 -9.76 -4.50 -14.56
C LEU A 84 -10.04 -3.08 -15.07
N ASP A 85 -11.28 -2.59 -14.98
CA ASP A 85 -11.61 -1.20 -15.32
C ASP A 85 -10.91 -0.19 -14.39
N ALA A 86 -10.78 -0.54 -13.11
CA ALA A 86 -10.06 0.27 -12.14
C ALA A 86 -8.55 0.30 -12.40
N ILE A 87 -7.96 -0.78 -12.94
CA ILE A 87 -6.55 -0.81 -13.37
C ILE A 87 -6.29 0.22 -14.46
N ASP A 88 -7.14 0.30 -15.48
CA ASP A 88 -7.01 1.27 -16.58
C ASP A 88 -6.94 2.71 -16.03
N ASN A 89 -7.83 3.03 -15.09
CA ASN A 89 -7.86 4.34 -14.44
C ASN A 89 -6.67 4.55 -13.49
N THR A 90 -6.23 3.52 -12.79
CA THR A 90 -5.06 3.59 -11.90
C THR A 90 -3.79 3.86 -12.71
N ILE A 91 -3.59 3.17 -13.84
CA ILE A 91 -2.48 3.42 -14.78
C ILE A 91 -2.57 4.84 -15.34
N LYS A 92 -3.77 5.31 -15.71
CA LYS A 92 -3.98 6.68 -16.20
C LYS A 92 -3.55 7.74 -15.18
N ILE A 93 -3.82 7.52 -13.89
CA ILE A 93 -3.50 8.45 -12.82
C ILE A 93 -2.02 8.38 -12.44
N LEU A 94 -1.50 7.18 -12.26
CA LEU A 94 -0.13 6.96 -11.77
C LEU A 94 0.92 7.10 -12.87
N LYS A 95 0.51 6.97 -14.13
CA LYS A 95 1.35 7.11 -15.34
C LYS A 95 2.56 6.20 -15.30
N ASN A 96 2.34 4.94 -14.90
CA ASN A 96 3.33 3.88 -14.95
C ASN A 96 2.63 2.53 -15.19
N PHE A 97 3.42 1.49 -15.45
CA PHE A 97 2.96 0.11 -15.63
C PHE A 97 3.65 -0.84 -14.63
N ASN A 98 4.01 -0.30 -13.46
CA ASN A 98 4.63 -1.05 -12.39
C ASN A 98 3.61 -1.98 -11.76
N ASP A 99 3.74 -3.28 -12.03
CA ASP A 99 2.75 -4.29 -11.68
C ASP A 99 2.48 -4.41 -10.18
N ILE A 100 3.49 -4.18 -9.35
CA ILE A 100 3.33 -4.18 -7.88
C ILE A 100 2.58 -2.92 -7.44
N GLU A 101 2.98 -1.75 -7.95
CA GLU A 101 2.33 -0.48 -7.56
C GLU A 101 0.88 -0.43 -8.03
N ILE A 102 0.58 -0.88 -9.25
CA ILE A 102 -0.78 -0.93 -9.77
C ILE A 102 -1.66 -1.91 -8.98
N ARG A 103 -1.20 -3.14 -8.69
CA ARG A 103 -1.97 -4.12 -7.89
C ARG A 103 -2.30 -3.62 -6.49
N ASN A 104 -1.39 -2.87 -5.88
CA ASN A 104 -1.61 -2.30 -4.55
C ASN A 104 -2.63 -1.17 -4.65
N ASN A 105 -2.38 -0.22 -5.56
CA ASN A 105 -3.11 1.03 -5.58
C ASN A 105 -4.48 0.96 -6.28
N VAL A 106 -4.77 -0.10 -7.04
CA VAL A 106 -6.13 -0.33 -7.55
C VAL A 106 -7.13 -0.51 -6.39
N VAL A 107 -6.70 -1.09 -5.27
CA VAL A 107 -7.51 -1.22 -4.05
C VAL A 107 -7.88 0.16 -3.52
N MET A 108 -6.92 1.09 -3.48
CA MET A 108 -7.15 2.44 -3.00
C MET A 108 -7.92 3.32 -3.99
N TYR A 109 -7.73 3.11 -5.29
CA TYR A 109 -8.59 3.68 -6.31
C TYR A 109 -10.05 3.26 -6.11
N LEU A 110 -10.32 1.97 -5.89
CA LEU A 110 -11.66 1.44 -5.67
C LEU A 110 -12.30 2.00 -4.38
N ALA A 111 -11.53 2.11 -3.29
CA ALA A 111 -12.01 2.71 -2.04
C ALA A 111 -12.40 4.18 -2.22
N MET A 112 -11.58 4.96 -2.93
CA MET A 112 -11.88 6.37 -3.19
C MET A 112 -13.00 6.57 -4.21
N LYS A 113 -13.10 5.69 -5.21
CA LYS A 113 -14.22 5.66 -6.14
C LYS A 113 -15.52 5.39 -5.39
N TRP A 114 -15.52 4.38 -4.51
CA TRP A 114 -16.65 4.07 -3.63
C TRP A 114 -16.99 5.26 -2.72
N ALA A 115 -15.98 5.90 -2.10
CA ALA A 115 -16.17 7.08 -1.26
C ALA A 115 -16.89 8.19 -2.04
N LYS A 116 -16.41 8.50 -3.25
CA LYS A 116 -17.02 9.49 -4.15
C LYS A 116 -18.47 9.15 -4.50
N GLU A 117 -18.74 7.89 -4.87
CA GLU A 117 -20.09 7.41 -5.20
C GLU A 117 -21.04 7.44 -3.99
N ASN A 118 -20.49 7.42 -2.77
CA ASN A 118 -21.22 7.52 -1.51
C ASN A 118 -21.19 8.93 -0.88
N ASN A 119 -20.90 9.96 -1.69
CA ASN A 119 -20.88 11.38 -1.32
C ASN A 119 -19.86 11.75 -0.23
N GLU A 120 -18.83 10.93 -0.03
CA GLU A 120 -17.73 11.26 0.85
C GLU A 120 -16.73 12.16 0.12
N LYS A 121 -16.16 13.13 0.84
CA LYS A 121 -15.20 14.11 0.29
C LYS A 121 -13.77 13.81 0.72
N SER A 122 -13.60 12.96 1.72
CA SER A 122 -12.30 12.64 2.29
C SER A 122 -12.29 11.23 2.88
N ILE A 123 -11.11 10.63 3.01
CA ILE A 123 -10.93 9.30 3.58
C ILE A 123 -9.63 9.23 4.40
N ILE A 124 -9.65 8.47 5.49
CA ILE A 124 -8.51 8.24 6.37
C ILE A 124 -7.82 6.92 6.00
N THR A 125 -6.50 6.97 5.84
CA THR A 125 -5.65 5.81 5.51
C THR A 125 -4.57 5.57 6.56
N GLY A 126 -4.04 4.35 6.59
CA GLY A 126 -2.89 3.96 7.43
C GLY A 126 -1.52 4.23 6.80
N ASP A 127 -1.45 5.06 5.75
CA ASP A 127 -0.22 5.33 5.02
C ASP A 127 0.87 5.90 5.94
N GLY A 128 2.13 5.47 5.74
CA GLY A 128 3.29 5.92 6.50
C GLY A 128 3.68 5.02 7.67
N ALA A 129 2.76 4.20 8.19
CA ALA A 129 3.06 3.35 9.34
C ALA A 129 4.17 2.32 9.04
N ASP A 130 4.17 1.72 7.84
CA ASP A 130 5.19 0.73 7.44
C ASP A 130 6.58 1.33 7.30
N GLU A 131 6.68 2.53 6.73
CA GLU A 131 7.91 3.28 6.55
C GLU A 131 8.48 3.73 7.91
N LEU A 132 7.65 4.36 8.74
CA LEU A 132 8.08 4.98 9.99
C LEU A 132 8.45 3.96 11.07
N PHE A 133 7.74 2.82 11.10
CA PHE A 133 7.86 1.81 12.16
C PHE A 133 8.38 0.44 11.65
N ALA A 134 8.96 0.42 10.45
CA ALA A 134 9.61 -0.76 9.86
C ALA A 134 8.70 -1.99 9.73
N GLY A 135 7.54 -1.82 9.11
CA GLY A 135 6.54 -2.89 8.96
C GLY A 135 6.73 -3.80 7.75
N TYR A 136 7.55 -3.42 6.76
CA TYR A 136 7.79 -4.24 5.58
C TYR A 136 8.62 -5.50 5.89
N ASN A 137 8.23 -6.65 5.36
CA ASN A 137 8.91 -7.94 5.58
C ASN A 137 10.41 -7.90 5.24
N PHE A 138 10.82 -7.17 4.20
CA PHE A 138 12.24 -7.03 3.85
C PHE A 138 13.05 -6.22 4.88
N LEU A 139 12.42 -5.33 5.67
CA LEU A 139 13.05 -4.65 6.80
C LEU A 139 13.16 -5.58 8.00
N ILE A 140 12.11 -6.36 8.25
CA ILE A 140 12.07 -7.34 9.36
C ILE A 140 13.20 -8.35 9.22
N ASN A 141 13.58 -8.71 7.99
CA ASN A 141 14.64 -9.71 7.75
C ASN A 141 16.05 -9.12 7.63
N LYS A 142 16.22 -7.79 7.69
CA LYS A 142 17.54 -7.15 7.56
C LYS A 142 18.39 -7.26 8.84
N PRO A 143 19.72 -7.41 8.72
CA PRO A 143 20.61 -7.32 9.88
C PRO A 143 20.48 -5.97 10.60
N GLU A 144 20.62 -5.95 11.93
CA GLU A 144 20.46 -4.74 12.74
C GLU A 144 21.38 -3.59 12.31
N LYS A 145 22.61 -3.90 11.89
CA LYS A 145 23.62 -2.93 11.40
C LYS A 145 23.18 -2.20 10.13
N GLU A 146 22.32 -2.80 9.30
CA GLU A 146 21.82 -2.20 8.06
C GLU A 146 20.44 -1.57 8.24
N LEU A 147 19.68 -2.02 9.24
CA LEU A 147 18.27 -1.67 9.43
C LEU A 147 18.07 -0.17 9.60
N GLU A 148 18.93 0.50 10.37
CA GLU A 148 18.81 1.94 10.61
C GLU A 148 18.99 2.76 9.34
N ASN A 149 20.04 2.49 8.57
CA ASN A 149 20.30 3.18 7.31
C ASN A 149 19.18 2.91 6.30
N GLU A 150 18.63 1.70 6.26
CA GLU A 150 17.55 1.36 5.36
C GLU A 150 16.23 2.05 5.74
N ILE A 151 15.88 2.10 7.04
CA ILE A 151 14.70 2.85 7.50
C ILE A 151 14.86 4.34 7.15
N LYS A 152 16.02 4.94 7.43
CA LYS A 152 16.31 6.35 7.07
C LYS A 152 16.17 6.59 5.56
N ARG A 153 16.68 5.67 4.74
CA ARG A 153 16.56 5.72 3.27
C ARG A 153 15.11 5.62 2.82
N LEU A 154 14.31 4.74 3.40
CA LEU A 154 12.89 4.61 3.05
C LEU A 154 12.09 5.86 3.44
N CYS A 155 12.32 6.37 4.66
CA CYS A 155 11.69 7.61 5.13
C CYS A 155 12.02 8.83 4.22
N SER A 156 13.20 8.88 3.60
CA SER A 156 13.56 10.00 2.72
C SER A 156 12.99 9.90 1.30
N ILE A 157 12.57 8.71 0.86
CA ILE A 157 12.03 8.48 -0.50
C ILE A 157 10.55 8.09 -0.52
N MET A 158 9.88 8.20 0.63
CA MET A 158 8.47 7.79 0.80
C MET A 158 7.61 8.30 -0.35
N HIS A 159 6.80 7.40 -0.88
CA HIS A 159 5.94 7.70 -2.00
C HIS A 159 4.55 7.14 -1.71
N PHE A 160 3.55 8.02 -1.74
CA PHE A 160 2.15 7.66 -1.47
C PHE A 160 1.31 7.90 -2.72
N PRO A 161 1.20 6.93 -3.64
CA PRO A 161 0.35 7.04 -4.83
C PRO A 161 -1.11 7.33 -4.46
N THR A 162 -1.56 6.91 -3.28
CA THR A 162 -2.85 7.25 -2.65
C THR A 162 -3.20 8.74 -2.79
N GLN A 163 -2.24 9.65 -2.55
CA GLN A 163 -2.47 11.10 -2.64
C GLN A 163 -2.75 11.56 -4.09
N LYS A 164 -2.06 10.97 -5.08
CA LYS A 164 -2.31 11.26 -6.50
C LYS A 164 -3.69 10.76 -6.93
N ILE A 165 -4.09 9.59 -6.45
CA ILE A 165 -5.40 8.98 -6.73
C ILE A 165 -6.52 9.81 -6.10
N GLY A 166 -6.38 10.20 -4.83
CA GLY A 166 -7.33 11.07 -4.14
C GLY A 166 -7.54 12.38 -4.90
N LYS A 167 -6.45 13.06 -5.27
CA LYS A 167 -6.51 14.30 -6.08
C LYS A 167 -7.24 14.09 -7.42
N ALA A 168 -6.97 13.00 -8.12
CA ALA A 168 -7.60 12.72 -9.41
C ALA A 168 -9.11 12.42 -9.28
N LEU A 169 -9.55 11.86 -8.15
CA LEU A 169 -10.95 11.56 -7.89
C LEU A 169 -11.70 12.70 -7.17
N GLY A 170 -10.98 13.67 -6.61
CA GLY A 170 -11.55 14.74 -5.80
C GLY A 170 -11.86 14.31 -4.36
N ILE A 171 -11.07 13.38 -3.83
CA ILE A 171 -11.16 12.87 -2.45
C ILE A 171 -9.90 13.30 -1.70
N GLU A 172 -10.07 14.03 -0.60
CA GLU A 172 -8.96 14.41 0.28
C GLU A 172 -8.51 13.20 1.12
N ILE A 173 -7.20 12.99 1.21
CA ILE A 173 -6.62 11.85 1.93
C ILE A 173 -5.98 12.33 3.21
N GLU A 174 -6.38 11.76 4.33
CA GLU A 174 -5.82 12.03 5.64
C GLU A 174 -5.08 10.79 6.16
N SER A 175 -3.83 10.95 6.58
CA SER A 175 -3.00 9.83 7.04
C SER A 175 -2.36 10.19 8.38
N PRO A 176 -2.96 9.81 9.53
CA PRO A 176 -2.51 10.22 10.85
C PRO A 176 -1.04 9.90 11.16
N PHE A 177 -0.52 8.82 10.59
CA PHE A 177 0.89 8.44 10.74
C PHE A 177 1.85 9.41 10.04
N LEU A 178 1.40 10.14 9.02
CA LEU A 178 2.19 11.15 8.31
C LEU A 178 2.09 12.55 8.95
N ASN A 179 1.48 12.68 10.12
CA ASN A 179 1.54 13.92 10.89
C ASN A 179 2.99 14.24 11.27
N GLN A 180 3.37 15.51 11.19
CA GLN A 180 4.74 15.96 11.42
C GLN A 180 5.29 15.55 12.79
N ASN A 181 4.49 15.68 13.85
CA ASN A 181 4.89 15.27 15.21
C ASN A 181 5.14 13.76 15.28
N MET A 182 4.36 12.97 14.53
CA MET A 182 4.51 11.52 14.47
C MET A 182 5.75 11.10 13.67
N ILE A 183 6.04 11.77 12.56
CA ILE A 183 7.27 11.56 11.79
C ILE A 183 8.50 11.90 12.66
N GLU A 184 8.48 13.03 13.36
CA GLU A 184 9.58 13.45 14.24
C GLU A 184 9.79 12.47 15.39
N LEU A 185 8.71 12.07 16.07
CA LEU A 185 8.77 11.05 17.12
C LEU A 185 9.31 9.73 16.57
N ALA A 186 8.80 9.26 15.43
CA ALA A 186 9.25 8.02 14.81
C ALA A 186 10.75 8.06 14.48
N ASN A 187 11.30 9.20 14.06
CA ASN A 187 12.73 9.35 13.79
C ASN A 187 13.60 9.30 15.05
N GLN A 188 13.05 9.61 16.23
CA GLN A 188 13.75 9.52 17.52
C GLN A 188 13.67 8.12 18.15
N ILE A 189 12.73 7.28 17.72
CA ILE A 189 12.56 5.94 18.27
C ILE A 189 13.71 5.02 17.82
N PRO A 190 14.42 4.36 18.76
CA PRO A 190 15.46 3.39 18.43
C PRO A 190 14.96 2.25 17.53
N THR A 191 15.77 1.84 16.56
CA THR A 191 15.38 0.82 15.58
C THR A 191 15.18 -0.57 16.20
N ASN A 192 15.89 -0.89 17.28
CA ASN A 192 15.78 -2.13 18.04
C ASN A 192 14.43 -2.33 18.77
N VAL A 193 13.60 -1.28 18.85
CA VAL A 193 12.20 -1.40 19.31
C VAL A 193 11.19 -1.27 18.17
N LYS A 194 11.62 -0.87 16.96
CA LYS A 194 10.78 -0.94 15.74
C LYS A 194 10.73 -2.36 15.19
N VAL A 195 11.88 -3.04 15.16
CA VAL A 195 12.00 -4.45 14.81
C VAL A 195 12.57 -5.22 15.97
N LYS A 196 11.82 -6.17 16.52
CA LYS A 196 12.23 -6.95 17.69
C LYS A 196 11.65 -8.36 17.66
N GLU A 197 12.35 -9.28 18.30
CA GLU A 197 11.86 -10.65 18.51
C GLU A 197 10.86 -10.70 19.67
N GLU A 198 9.76 -11.41 19.47
CA GLU A 198 8.74 -11.74 20.46
C GLU A 198 8.34 -13.20 20.24
N ASN A 199 8.44 -14.04 21.28
CA ASN A 199 8.07 -15.46 21.22
C ASN A 199 8.73 -16.23 20.04
N GLY A 200 10.03 -16.02 19.82
CA GLY A 200 10.80 -16.71 18.78
C GLY A 200 10.53 -16.21 17.35
N LYS A 201 9.80 -15.09 17.20
CA LYS A 201 9.51 -14.50 15.90
C LYS A 201 9.85 -13.01 15.88
N ARG A 202 10.50 -12.59 14.79
CA ARG A 202 10.85 -11.18 14.57
C ARG A 202 9.66 -10.42 14.00
N TYR A 203 9.30 -9.32 14.64
CA TYR A 203 8.19 -8.46 14.23
C TYR A 203 8.69 -7.06 13.87
N GLY A 204 8.19 -6.53 12.76
CA GLY A 204 8.18 -5.10 12.48
C GLY A 204 7.04 -4.41 13.22
N LYS A 205 7.10 -3.07 13.30
CA LYS A 205 6.15 -2.26 14.07
C LYS A 205 6.03 -2.70 15.54
N TRP A 206 7.05 -3.35 16.10
CA TRP A 206 6.93 -4.02 17.39
C TRP A 206 6.49 -3.05 18.50
N ILE A 207 7.02 -1.83 18.52
CA ILE A 207 6.61 -0.80 19.48
C ILE A 207 5.15 -0.38 19.30
N LEU A 208 4.60 -0.32 18.07
CA LEU A 208 3.17 -0.08 17.86
C LEU A 208 2.34 -1.25 18.40
N ARG A 209 2.74 -2.49 18.08
CA ARG A 209 2.05 -3.69 18.57
C ARG A 209 1.96 -3.70 20.09
N LYS A 210 3.08 -3.45 20.78
CA LYS A 210 3.13 -3.37 22.25
C LYS A 210 2.34 -2.20 22.82
N THR A 211 2.32 -1.06 22.14
CA THR A 211 1.52 0.10 22.57
C THR A 211 0.03 -0.22 22.50
N PHE A 212 -0.39 -0.97 21.47
CA PHE A 212 -1.80 -1.15 21.14
C PHE A 212 -2.40 -2.53 21.49
N GLU A 213 -1.61 -3.52 21.93
CA GLU A 213 -2.08 -4.89 22.20
C GLU A 213 -3.16 -5.03 23.28
N LYS A 214 -3.37 -3.99 24.10
CA LYS A 214 -4.44 -3.92 25.11
C LYS A 214 -5.70 -3.20 24.61
N TYR A 215 -5.61 -2.52 23.48
CA TYR A 215 -6.66 -1.62 22.96
C TYR A 215 -7.35 -2.19 21.71
N ILE A 216 -6.70 -3.10 20.99
CA ILE A 216 -7.25 -3.80 19.83
C ILE A 216 -7.14 -5.32 20.03
N PRO A 217 -7.95 -6.14 19.34
CA PRO A 217 -7.89 -7.60 19.47
C PRO A 217 -6.47 -8.14 19.28
N HIS A 218 -6.05 -9.06 20.16
CA HIS A 218 -4.70 -9.61 20.16
C HIS A 218 -4.32 -10.23 18.80
N GLN A 219 -5.28 -10.90 18.15
CA GLN A 219 -5.13 -11.51 16.83
C GLN A 219 -4.84 -10.50 15.72
N ILE A 220 -5.22 -9.23 15.90
CA ILE A 220 -4.89 -8.11 15.00
C ILE A 220 -3.56 -7.49 15.40
N ALA A 221 -3.38 -7.20 16.69
CA ALA A 221 -2.16 -6.58 17.23
C ALA A 221 -0.90 -7.37 16.84
N TRP A 222 -0.99 -8.70 16.78
CA TRP A 222 0.12 -9.60 16.46
C TRP A 222 -0.02 -10.32 15.11
N ARG A 223 -0.96 -9.90 14.24
CA ARG A 223 -1.10 -10.42 12.87
C ARG A 223 0.17 -10.18 12.06
N GLU A 224 0.52 -11.12 11.20
CA GLU A 224 1.53 -10.92 10.16
C GLU A 224 1.17 -9.76 9.22
N LYS A 225 2.19 -9.08 8.69
CA LYS A 225 1.95 -8.03 7.70
C LYS A 225 1.48 -8.69 6.40
N SER A 226 0.24 -8.41 6.02
CA SER A 226 -0.23 -8.66 4.67
C SER A 226 -0.10 -7.38 3.83
N PRO A 227 0.60 -7.41 2.68
CA PRO A 227 0.53 -6.36 1.68
C PRO A 227 -0.91 -6.11 1.23
N MET A 228 -1.22 -4.88 0.80
CA MET A 228 -2.61 -4.46 0.50
C MET A 228 -3.26 -5.33 -0.60
N GLN A 229 -2.50 -5.76 -1.59
CA GLN A 229 -2.95 -6.64 -2.67
C GLN A 229 -3.29 -8.05 -2.20
N GLU A 230 -2.59 -8.57 -1.19
CA GLU A 230 -2.94 -9.87 -0.57
C GLU A 230 -4.13 -9.71 0.38
N GLY A 231 -4.16 -8.62 1.12
CA GLY A 231 -5.25 -8.21 1.99
C GLY A 231 -6.58 -8.19 1.25
N ALA A 232 -6.66 -7.40 0.17
CA ALA A 232 -7.86 -7.25 -0.66
C ALA A 232 -8.08 -8.38 -1.67
N GLY A 233 -7.09 -9.26 -1.90
CA GLY A 233 -7.16 -10.37 -2.86
C GLY A 233 -6.74 -10.04 -4.30
N THR A 234 -6.37 -8.79 -4.61
CA THR A 234 -5.91 -8.40 -5.96
C THR A 234 -4.59 -9.06 -6.39
N VAL A 235 -3.88 -9.72 -5.47
CA VAL A 235 -2.76 -10.62 -5.82
C VAL A 235 -3.19 -11.74 -6.79
N GLY A 236 -4.47 -12.13 -6.78
CA GLY A 236 -5.04 -13.10 -7.72
C GLY A 236 -4.97 -12.69 -9.20
N LEU A 237 -4.80 -11.39 -9.49
CA LEU A 237 -4.62 -10.87 -10.84
C LEU A 237 -3.42 -11.49 -11.56
N THR A 238 -2.34 -11.81 -10.84
CA THR A 238 -1.18 -12.47 -11.44
C THR A 238 -1.59 -13.81 -12.05
N ASN A 239 -2.27 -14.66 -11.28
CA ASN A 239 -2.73 -15.97 -11.77
C ASN A 239 -3.79 -15.84 -12.88
N LEU A 240 -4.64 -14.82 -12.81
CA LEU A 240 -5.57 -14.50 -13.88
C LEU A 240 -4.81 -14.22 -15.19
N PHE A 241 -3.84 -13.31 -15.19
CA PHE A 241 -3.07 -12.98 -16.39
C PHE A 241 -2.23 -14.14 -16.90
N GLU A 242 -1.69 -14.98 -16.00
CA GLU A 242 -1.04 -16.24 -16.35
C GLU A 242 -1.98 -17.19 -17.10
N SER A 243 -3.26 -17.20 -16.73
CA SER A 243 -4.27 -18.10 -17.34
C SER A 243 -4.85 -17.57 -18.65
N ILE A 244 -5.10 -16.26 -18.76
CA ILE A 244 -5.79 -15.68 -19.93
C ILE A 244 -4.83 -15.30 -21.08
N ILE A 245 -3.52 -15.18 -20.80
CA ILE A 245 -2.51 -14.87 -21.82
C ILE A 245 -1.70 -16.14 -22.10
N SER A 246 -1.96 -16.78 -23.25
CA SER A 246 -1.20 -17.96 -23.70
C SER A 246 0.30 -17.68 -23.80
N GLU A 247 1.15 -18.68 -23.55
CA GLU A 247 2.62 -18.58 -23.72
C GLU A 247 3.01 -18.06 -25.12
N GLU A 248 2.42 -18.61 -26.18
CA GLU A 248 2.70 -18.20 -27.56
C GLU A 248 2.46 -16.69 -27.76
N SER A 249 1.25 -16.21 -27.45
CA SER A 249 0.94 -14.78 -27.54
C SER A 249 1.82 -13.91 -26.64
N TYR A 250 2.21 -14.40 -25.46
CA TYR A 250 3.09 -13.66 -24.56
C TYR A 250 4.50 -13.49 -25.15
N VAL A 251 5.10 -14.58 -25.65
CA VAL A 251 6.43 -14.57 -26.27
C VAL A 251 6.45 -13.68 -27.52
N GLU A 252 5.48 -13.83 -28.41
CA GLU A 252 5.36 -13.02 -29.62
C GLU A 252 5.29 -11.51 -29.30
N ARG A 253 4.39 -11.12 -28.38
CA ARG A 253 4.23 -9.73 -27.98
C ARG A 253 5.46 -9.20 -27.26
N LYS A 254 6.12 -10.01 -26.43
CA LYS A 254 7.34 -9.63 -25.71
C LYS A 254 8.47 -9.29 -26.68
N LEU A 255 8.70 -10.14 -27.67
CA LEU A 255 9.71 -9.90 -28.72
C LEU A 255 9.37 -8.65 -29.56
N THR A 256 8.09 -8.45 -29.85
CA THR A 256 7.61 -7.26 -30.58
C THR A 256 7.88 -5.98 -29.79
N VAL A 257 7.49 -5.93 -28.51
CA VAL A 257 7.71 -4.77 -27.63
C VAL A 257 9.21 -4.50 -27.42
N GLU A 258 10.03 -5.53 -27.27
CA GLU A 258 11.48 -5.37 -27.13
C GLU A 258 12.11 -4.77 -28.41
N LYS A 259 11.67 -5.24 -29.59
CA LYS A 259 12.15 -4.75 -30.89
C LYS A 259 11.67 -3.33 -31.22
N GLU A 260 10.39 -3.04 -31.00
CA GLU A 260 9.78 -1.76 -31.40
C GLU A 260 9.97 -0.66 -30.37
N ASP A 261 9.89 -1.00 -29.09
CA ASP A 261 9.87 -0.02 -28.00
C ASP A 261 11.16 -0.01 -27.17
N GLY A 262 12.05 -0.99 -27.35
CA GLY A 262 13.25 -1.14 -26.51
C GLY A 262 12.94 -1.52 -25.06
N VAL A 263 11.72 -2.02 -24.80
CA VAL A 263 11.20 -2.35 -23.47
C VAL A 263 11.17 -3.86 -23.27
N VAL A 264 11.77 -4.35 -22.19
CA VAL A 264 11.77 -5.77 -21.81
C VAL A 264 10.64 -6.03 -20.82
N ILE A 265 9.62 -6.76 -21.28
CA ILE A 265 8.49 -7.19 -20.44
C ILE A 265 8.87 -8.41 -19.59
N ARG A 266 8.50 -8.39 -18.31
CA ARG A 266 8.96 -9.37 -17.29
C ARG A 266 7.91 -10.40 -16.89
N SER A 267 6.63 -10.14 -17.17
CA SER A 267 5.50 -11.03 -16.81
C SER A 267 4.30 -10.78 -17.73
N ARG A 268 3.36 -11.73 -17.76
CA ARG A 268 2.08 -11.55 -18.47
C ARG A 268 1.25 -10.40 -17.91
N GLU A 269 1.28 -10.22 -16.60
CA GLU A 269 0.66 -9.07 -15.94
C GLU A 269 1.28 -7.73 -16.41
N SER A 270 2.61 -7.62 -16.40
CA SER A 270 3.28 -6.40 -16.88
C SER A 270 3.06 -6.17 -18.39
N MET A 271 2.88 -7.23 -19.19
CA MET A 271 2.46 -7.12 -20.60
C MET A 271 1.10 -6.43 -20.72
N TYR A 272 0.13 -6.84 -19.90
CA TYR A 272 -1.21 -6.25 -19.92
C TYR A 272 -1.17 -4.77 -19.53
N TYR A 273 -0.49 -4.42 -18.42
CA TYR A 273 -0.36 -3.03 -17.98
C TYR A 273 0.43 -2.16 -18.96
N TYR A 274 1.51 -2.70 -19.53
CA TYR A 274 2.30 -1.99 -20.53
C TYR A 274 1.47 -1.63 -21.76
N LYS A 275 0.62 -2.54 -22.25
CA LYS A 275 -0.28 -2.28 -23.38
C LYS A 275 -1.20 -1.08 -23.11
N ILE A 276 -1.77 -1.00 -21.92
CA ILE A 276 -2.63 0.13 -21.49
C ILE A 276 -1.80 1.41 -21.42
N PHE A 277 -0.65 1.35 -20.75
CA PHE A 277 0.26 2.49 -20.61
C PHE A 277 0.70 3.03 -21.99
N LYS A 278 1.18 2.16 -22.89
CA LYS A 278 1.65 2.53 -24.23
C LYS A 278 0.56 3.21 -25.03
N LYS A 279 -0.68 2.70 -24.95
CA LYS A 279 -1.85 3.31 -25.62
C LYS A 279 -2.13 4.73 -25.12
N MET A 280 -1.91 5.01 -23.84
CA MET A 280 -2.23 6.30 -23.22
C MET A 280 -1.08 7.32 -23.30
N PHE A 281 0.17 6.85 -23.21
CA PHE A 281 1.34 7.69 -22.97
C PHE A 281 2.49 7.48 -23.95
N GLY A 282 2.43 6.47 -24.82
CA GLY A 282 3.51 6.13 -25.74
C GLY A 282 4.66 5.37 -25.07
N SER A 283 5.89 5.62 -25.52
CA SER A 283 7.07 4.92 -25.01
C SER A 283 7.54 5.46 -23.65
N PRO A 284 7.91 4.59 -22.69
CA PRO A 284 8.48 5.02 -21.40
C PRO A 284 9.97 5.38 -21.48
N VAL A 285 10.62 5.12 -22.63
CA VAL A 285 12.06 5.32 -22.84
C VAL A 285 12.43 6.78 -22.72
N ASP A 286 13.46 7.08 -21.92
CA ASP A 286 14.01 8.43 -21.79
C ASP A 286 15.44 8.49 -22.37
N ASN A 287 15.55 8.92 -23.63
CA ASN A 287 16.83 9.03 -24.33
C ASN A 287 17.73 10.16 -23.79
N ASN A 288 17.21 11.04 -22.94
CA ASN A 288 17.98 12.17 -22.41
C ASN A 288 18.61 11.87 -21.05
N SER A 289 18.24 10.75 -20.42
CA SER A 289 18.73 10.39 -19.09
C SER A 289 20.03 9.57 -19.16
N GLN A 290 20.98 9.89 -18.27
CA GLN A 290 22.24 9.16 -18.14
C GLN A 290 22.08 7.84 -17.36
N GLU A 291 21.09 7.77 -16.47
CA GLU A 291 20.80 6.59 -15.65
C GLU A 291 19.39 6.09 -15.97
N THR A 292 19.30 4.97 -16.70
CA THR A 292 18.02 4.40 -17.12
C THR A 292 17.84 2.97 -16.63
N CYS A 293 16.58 2.57 -16.46
CA CYS A 293 16.22 1.20 -16.10
C CYS A 293 16.65 0.24 -17.22
N PRO A 294 17.36 -0.87 -16.93
CA PRO A 294 17.80 -1.80 -17.96
C PRO A 294 16.65 -2.43 -18.75
N TYR A 295 15.46 -2.51 -18.15
CA TYR A 295 14.27 -3.12 -18.75
C TYR A 295 13.42 -2.14 -19.55
N CYS A 296 13.00 -1.00 -18.97
CA CYS A 296 12.08 -0.09 -19.65
C CYS A 296 12.73 1.20 -20.18
N LYS A 297 14.04 1.38 -19.94
CA LYS A 297 14.83 2.57 -20.30
C LYS A 297 14.28 3.90 -19.79
N HIS A 298 13.36 3.87 -18.82
CA HIS A 298 12.92 5.06 -18.12
C HIS A 298 14.01 5.56 -17.17
N GLU A 299 14.08 6.88 -16.95
CA GLU A 299 14.99 7.49 -15.98
C GLU A 299 14.87 6.83 -14.60
N VAL A 300 16.02 6.56 -13.97
CA VAL A 300 16.13 6.05 -12.60
C VAL A 300 17.07 6.97 -11.83
N LYS A 301 16.60 7.53 -10.72
CA LYS A 301 17.40 8.45 -9.89
C LYS A 301 18.01 7.71 -8.70
N ASN A 302 19.19 7.12 -8.88
CA ASN A 302 19.93 6.41 -7.82
C ASN A 302 19.04 5.48 -6.96
N SER A 303 18.23 4.66 -7.64
CA SER A 303 17.25 3.77 -7.03
C SER A 303 17.49 2.35 -7.50
N LYS A 304 17.47 1.39 -6.57
CA LYS A 304 17.52 -0.06 -6.87
C LYS A 304 16.20 -0.59 -7.44
N PHE A 305 15.18 0.26 -7.54
CA PHE A 305 13.82 -0.06 -7.96
C PHE A 305 13.35 0.90 -9.06
N CYS A 306 12.80 0.36 -10.16
CA CYS A 306 12.22 1.17 -11.22
C CYS A 306 10.75 1.50 -10.93
N ARG A 307 10.43 2.78 -10.73
CA ARG A 307 9.04 3.24 -10.51
C ARG A 307 8.13 3.13 -11.75
N MET A 308 8.72 3.00 -12.95
CA MET A 308 7.96 2.88 -14.20
C MET A 308 7.45 1.45 -14.46
N CYS A 309 8.31 0.45 -14.30
CA CYS A 309 7.99 -0.95 -14.64
C CYS A 309 8.08 -1.95 -13.47
N GLY A 310 8.39 -1.48 -12.25
CA GLY A 310 8.48 -2.31 -11.05
C GLY A 310 9.72 -3.21 -10.97
N ALA A 311 10.71 -3.02 -11.85
CA ALA A 311 11.92 -3.85 -11.85
C ALA A 311 12.75 -3.66 -10.59
N PHE A 312 13.18 -4.78 -9.99
CA PHE A 312 14.06 -4.84 -8.83
C PHE A 312 14.78 -6.20 -8.77
N PRO A 313 16.09 -6.23 -8.46
CA PRO A 313 16.99 -5.08 -8.44
C PRO A 313 17.26 -4.52 -9.85
N ILE A 314 17.67 -3.26 -9.95
CA ILE A 314 18.19 -2.60 -11.16
C ILE A 314 19.52 -1.91 -10.88
#